data_AF-G1UXD9-F1
#
_entry.id   AF-G1UXD9-F1
#
_cell.length_a   1.000
_cell.length_b   1.000
_cell.length_c   1.000
_cell.angle_alpha   90.00
_cell.angle_beta   90.00
_cell.angle_gamma   90.00
#
_symmetry.space_group_name_H-M   'P 1'
#
loop_
_entity.id
_entity.type
_entity.pdbx_description
1 polymer ?
#
loop_
_entity_poly.entity_id
_entity_poly.type
_entity_poly.pdbx_seq_one_letter_code
_entity_poly.pdbx_strand_id
1 'polypeptide(L)'
;MSETFPRHPQAIRCPPSTSALRDLTGNAPLRQCAQAAMSVADAAQSIPHRGAQILGAACAALLLAEASGIRPDELFGMARNCMNHADGRRPEFAAVSDYIHNEVFHG
;
A
#
# COMPACT_ATOMS: atom_id res chain seq x y z
N MET A 1 38.55 -17.75 26.59
CA MET A 1 37.18 -17.61 27.09
C MET A 1 36.38 -16.97 25.96
N SER A 2 35.61 -17.78 25.23
CA SER A 2 34.79 -17.30 24.10
C SER A 2 33.35 -17.64 24.44
N GLU A 3 32.58 -16.62 24.83
CA GLU A 3 31.16 -16.76 25.11
C GLU A 3 30.38 -16.87 23.80
N THR A 4 29.90 -18.08 23.51
CA THR A 4 28.98 -18.36 22.41
C THR A 4 27.59 -17.85 22.80
N PHE A 5 27.20 -16.69 22.26
CA PHE A 5 25.84 -16.15 22.38
C PHE A 5 24.81 -17.15 21.83
N PRO A 6 23.76 -17.54 22.57
CA PRO A 6 22.71 -18.38 22.01
C PRO A 6 21.90 -17.58 20.99
N ARG A 7 21.90 -18.02 19.72
CA ARG A 7 20.97 -17.50 18.72
C ARG A 7 19.55 -17.84 19.16
N HIS A 8 18.75 -16.81 19.47
CA HIS A 8 17.31 -16.98 19.60
C HIS A 8 16.76 -17.63 18.31
N PRO A 9 15.94 -18.68 18.40
CA PRO A 9 15.25 -19.18 17.22
C PRO A 9 14.37 -18.05 16.70
N GLN A 10 14.64 -17.58 15.48
CA GLN A 10 13.70 -16.72 14.77
C GLN A 10 12.42 -17.54 14.64
N ALA A 11 11.38 -17.11 15.34
CA ALA A 11 10.06 -17.69 15.20
C ALA A 11 9.73 -17.70 13.70
N ILE A 12 9.57 -18.90 13.14
CA ILE A 12 9.06 -19.09 11.79
C ILE A 12 7.66 -18.48 11.82
N ARG A 13 7.54 -17.22 11.42
CA ARG A 13 6.25 -16.57 11.26
C ARG A 13 5.60 -17.29 10.10
N CYS A 14 4.68 -18.20 10.39
CA CYS A 14 3.79 -18.73 9.37
C CYS A 14 3.21 -17.53 8.62
N PRO A 15 3.25 -17.53 7.27
CA PRO A 15 2.63 -16.47 6.51
C PRO A 15 1.16 -16.37 6.98
N PRO A 16 0.66 -15.14 7.22
CA PRO A 16 -0.73 -14.97 7.61
C PRO A 16 -1.62 -15.67 6.58
N SER A 17 -2.67 -16.35 7.05
CA SER A 17 -3.69 -16.89 6.14
C SER A 17 -4.26 -15.75 5.30
N THR A 18 -4.79 -16.06 4.11
CA THR A 18 -5.45 -15.06 3.25
C THR A 18 -6.58 -14.31 3.99
N SER A 19 -7.29 -14.99 4.90
CA SER A 19 -8.26 -14.36 5.81
C SER A 19 -7.62 -13.33 6.74
N ALA A 20 -6.46 -13.64 7.33
CA ALA A 20 -5.75 -12.69 8.20
C ALA A 20 -5.22 -11.47 7.43
N LEU A 21 -4.79 -11.63 6.18
CA LEU A 21 -4.36 -10.51 5.34
C LEU A 21 -5.52 -9.58 4.98
N ARG A 22 -6.69 -10.14 4.68
CA ARG A 22 -7.92 -9.37 4.47
C ARG A 22 -8.27 -8.53 5.69
N ASP A 23 -8.24 -9.13 6.88
CA ASP A 23 -8.57 -8.44 8.13
C ASP A 23 -7.54 -7.34 8.47
N LEU A 24 -6.25 -7.63 8.28
CA LEU A 24 -5.19 -6.63 8.46
C LEU A 24 -5.34 -5.47 7.48
N THR A 25 -5.69 -5.75 6.23
CA THR A 25 -5.91 -4.71 5.20
C THR A 25 -7.11 -3.84 5.54
N GLY A 26 -8.23 -4.45 5.95
CA GLY A 26 -9.45 -3.73 6.30
C GLY A 26 -9.33 -2.87 7.57
N ASN A 27 -8.41 -3.20 8.47
CA ASN A 27 -8.18 -2.49 9.73
C ASN A 27 -6.87 -1.69 9.77
N ALA A 28 -6.23 -1.51 8.61
CA ALA A 28 -4.94 -0.83 8.55
C ALA A 28 -5.04 0.62 9.04
N PRO A 29 -4.06 1.13 9.82
CA PRO A 29 -4.09 2.50 10.33
C PRO A 29 -4.04 3.52 9.20
N LEU A 30 -4.99 4.46 9.20
CA LEU A 30 -5.16 5.49 8.17
C LEU A 30 -3.85 6.19 7.78
N ARG A 31 -3.08 6.65 8.78
CA ARG A 31 -1.80 7.34 8.55
C ARG A 31 -0.79 6.45 7.83
N GLN A 32 -0.72 5.16 8.18
CA GLN A 32 0.19 4.22 7.53
C GLN A 32 -0.24 3.94 6.09
N CYS A 33 -1.55 3.84 5.83
CA CYS A 33 -2.08 3.72 4.48
C CYS A 33 -1.71 4.94 3.61
N ALA A 34 -1.84 6.16 4.14
CA ALA A 34 -1.47 7.37 3.43
C ALA A 34 0.04 7.46 3.16
N GLN A 35 0.88 7.08 4.13
CA GLN A 35 2.34 7.02 3.97
C GLN A 35 2.75 6.00 2.89
N ALA A 36 2.13 4.82 2.89
CA ALA A 36 2.36 3.81 1.87
C ALA A 36 1.94 4.31 0.48
N ALA A 37 0.78 4.97 0.38
CA ALA A 37 0.30 5.55 -0.88
C ALA A 37 1.26 6.65 -1.40
N MET A 38 1.75 7.52 -0.52
CA MET A 38 2.77 8.53 -0.87
C MET A 38 4.05 7.88 -1.40
N SER A 39 4.51 6.81 -0.75
CA SER A 39 5.74 6.10 -1.17
C SER A 39 5.59 5.47 -2.56
N VAL A 40 4.41 4.94 -2.88
CA VAL A 40 4.13 4.43 -4.23
C VAL A 40 4.08 5.57 -5.26
N ALA A 41 3.48 6.71 -4.91
CA ALA A 41 3.43 7.88 -5.79
C ALA A 41 4.82 8.47 -6.07
N ASP A 42 5.66 8.60 -5.04
CA ASP A 42 7.06 9.04 -5.15
C ASP A 42 7.87 8.10 -6.04
N ALA A 43 7.76 6.78 -5.81
CA ALA A 43 8.44 5.80 -6.66
C ALA A 43 7.97 5.88 -8.12
N ALA A 44 6.67 6.10 -8.36
CA ALA A 44 6.12 6.24 -9.71
C ALA A 44 6.68 7.47 -10.45
N GLN A 45 6.93 8.58 -9.75
CA GLN A 45 7.50 9.79 -10.36
C GLN A 45 8.83 9.52 -11.07
N SER A 46 9.66 8.60 -10.55
CA SER A 46 10.96 8.26 -11.13
C SER A 46 10.88 7.57 -12.51
N ILE A 47 9.70 7.12 -12.94
CA ILE A 47 9.51 6.41 -14.20
C ILE A 47 9.25 7.41 -15.34
N PRO A 48 10.10 7.47 -16.39
CA PRO A 48 9.96 8.48 -17.45
C PRO A 48 8.69 8.36 -18.31
N HIS A 49 8.17 7.14 -18.46
CA HIS A 49 7.02 6.86 -19.33
C HIS A 49 5.72 6.95 -18.54
N ARG A 50 4.94 8.03 -18.74
CA ARG A 50 3.70 8.32 -18.00
C ARG A 50 2.67 7.18 -18.03
N GLY A 51 2.49 6.53 -19.19
CA GLY A 51 1.60 5.37 -19.29
C GLY A 51 2.08 4.17 -18.44
N ALA A 52 3.39 4.03 -18.25
CA ALA A 52 3.98 2.96 -17.45
C ALA A 52 3.85 3.24 -15.95
N GLN A 53 3.85 4.52 -15.54
CA GLN A 53 3.53 4.92 -14.16
C GLN A 53 2.14 4.41 -13.75
N ILE A 54 1.13 4.76 -14.56
CA ILE A 54 -0.28 4.43 -14.28
C ILE A 54 -0.49 2.92 -14.32
N LEU A 55 -0.07 2.28 -15.42
CA LEU A 55 -0.28 0.84 -15.60
C LEU A 55 0.54 0.02 -14.59
N GLY A 56 1.77 0.44 -14.29
CA GLY A 56 2.63 -0.22 -13.31
C GLY A 56 2.04 -0.18 -11.89
N ALA A 57 1.51 0.97 -11.46
CA ALA A 57 0.81 1.08 -10.18
C ALA A 57 -0.42 0.17 -10.10
N ALA A 58 -1.20 0.08 -11.20
CA ALA A 58 -2.33 -0.83 -11.29
C ALA A 58 -1.90 -2.31 -11.24
N CYS A 59 -0.83 -2.68 -11.96
CA CYS A 59 -0.27 -4.03 -11.91
C CYS A 59 0.19 -4.40 -10.50
N ALA A 60 0.88 -3.51 -9.79
CA ALA A 60 1.31 -3.73 -8.42
C ALA A 60 0.11 -3.97 -7.48
N ALA A 61 -0.95 -3.16 -7.60
CA ALA A 61 -2.15 -3.35 -6.80
C ALA A 61 -2.85 -4.68 -7.09
N LEU A 62 -2.94 -5.11 -8.36
CA LEU A 62 -3.53 -6.38 -8.74
C LEU A 62 -2.73 -7.57 -8.20
N LEU A 63 -1.40 -7.56 -8.34
CA LEU A 63 -0.54 -8.62 -7.82
C LEU A 63 -0.61 -8.73 -6.29
N LEU A 64 -0.74 -7.60 -5.58
CA LEU A 64 -0.95 -7.59 -4.13
C LEU A 64 -2.32 -8.17 -3.75
N ALA A 65 -3.37 -7.87 -4.52
CA ALA A 65 -4.70 -8.44 -4.31
C ALA A 65 -4.67 -9.97 -4.47
N GLU A 66 -4.11 -10.45 -5.58
CA GLU A 66 -3.97 -11.88 -5.88
C GLU A 66 -3.14 -12.60 -4.82
N ALA A 67 -1.99 -12.05 -4.43
CA ALA A 67 -1.11 -12.64 -3.42
C ALA A 67 -1.73 -12.67 -2.01
N SER A 68 -2.63 -11.74 -1.70
CA SER A 68 -3.34 -11.69 -0.41
C SER A 68 -4.64 -12.51 -0.41
N GLY A 69 -5.08 -13.01 -1.57
CA GLY A 69 -6.37 -13.67 -1.73
C GLY A 69 -7.57 -12.71 -1.58
N ILE A 70 -7.34 -11.39 -1.67
CA ILE A 70 -8.38 -10.37 -1.67
C ILE A 70 -8.81 -10.13 -3.12
N ARG A 71 -10.11 -10.14 -3.40
CA ARG A 71 -10.56 -9.84 -4.77
C ARG A 71 -10.26 -8.38 -5.13
N PRO A 72 -9.88 -8.06 -6.38
CA PRO A 72 -9.58 -6.68 -6.76
C PRO A 72 -10.71 -5.69 -6.47
N ASP A 73 -11.97 -6.06 -6.76
CA ASP A 73 -13.15 -5.23 -6.46
C ASP A 73 -13.26 -4.87 -4.98
N GLU A 74 -12.98 -5.85 -4.13
CA GLU A 74 -13.02 -5.70 -2.69
C GLU A 74 -11.88 -4.81 -2.19
N LEU A 75 -10.65 -5.04 -2.68
CA LEU A 75 -9.49 -4.23 -2.33
C LEU A 75 -9.69 -2.76 -2.71
N PHE A 76 -10.21 -2.49 -3.91
CA PHE A 76 -10.55 -1.12 -4.32
C PHE A 76 -11.70 -0.52 -3.50
N GLY A 77 -12.65 -1.35 -3.06
CA GLY A 77 -13.68 -0.94 -2.10
C GLY A 77 -13.08 -0.49 -0.76
N MET A 78 -12.18 -1.30 -0.19
CA MET A 78 -11.44 -0.96 1.04
C MET A 78 -10.63 0.33 0.86
N ALA A 79 -9.90 0.48 -0.24
CA ALA A 79 -9.12 1.68 -0.53
C ALA A 79 -10.00 2.93 -0.63
N ARG A 80 -11.17 2.86 -1.30
CA ARG A 80 -12.11 3.99 -1.36
C ARG A 80 -12.66 4.36 0.01
N ASN A 81 -12.97 3.39 0.85
CA ASN A 81 -13.43 3.64 2.21
C ASN A 81 -12.32 4.24 3.09
N CYS A 82 -11.08 3.80 2.89
CA CYS A 82 -9.90 4.35 3.56
C CYS A 82 -9.68 5.82 3.16
N MET A 83 -9.77 6.14 1.86
CA MET A 83 -9.50 7.48 1.34
C MET A 83 -10.59 8.51 1.65
N ASN A 84 -11.83 8.09 1.82
CA ASN A 84 -12.98 8.99 1.92
C ASN A 84 -13.58 9.03 3.33
N HIS A 85 -14.20 10.16 3.64
CA HIS A 85 -15.08 10.41 4.79
C HIS A 85 -16.41 10.98 4.26
N ALA A 86 -17.40 11.16 5.15
CA ALA A 86 -18.70 11.75 4.82
C ALA A 86 -18.58 13.12 4.11
N ASP A 87 -17.57 13.92 4.46
CA ASP A 87 -17.36 15.28 3.93
C ASP A 87 -16.39 15.33 2.73
N GLY A 88 -15.99 14.18 2.19
CA GLY A 88 -15.09 14.08 1.04
C GLY A 88 -13.79 13.34 1.33
N ARG A 89 -12.74 13.61 0.54
CA ARG A 89 -11.44 12.94 0.69
C ARG A 89 -10.77 13.34 2.01
N ARG A 90 -10.26 12.35 2.75
CA ARG A 90 -9.53 12.60 4.00
C ARG A 90 -8.26 13.43 3.74
N PRO A 91 -7.88 14.34 4.65
CA PRO A 91 -6.77 15.26 4.44
C PRO A 91 -5.43 14.53 4.17
N GLU A 92 -5.21 13.37 4.79
CA GLU A 92 -3.99 12.57 4.57
C GLU A 92 -3.86 12.09 3.12
N PHE A 93 -4.98 11.79 2.47
CA PHE A 93 -5.01 11.40 1.06
C PHE A 93 -5.21 12.58 0.11
N ALA A 94 -5.66 13.73 0.60
CA ALA A 94 -5.65 14.98 -0.17
C ALA A 94 -4.21 15.36 -0.55
N ALA A 95 -3.27 15.30 0.41
CA ALA A 95 -1.86 15.55 0.15
C ALA A 95 -1.25 14.60 -0.91
N VAL A 96 -1.60 13.30 -0.86
CA VAL A 96 -1.17 12.33 -1.87
C VAL A 96 -1.75 12.66 -3.24
N SER A 97 -3.03 13.07 -3.28
CA SER A 97 -3.69 13.49 -4.51
C SER A 97 -3.02 14.71 -5.13
N ASP A 98 -2.70 15.72 -4.33
CA ASP A 98 -2.03 16.95 -4.77
C ASP A 98 -0.63 16.64 -5.29
N TYR A 99 0.11 15.75 -4.62
CA TYR A 99 1.41 15.27 -5.07
C TYR A 99 1.34 14.57 -6.42
N ILE A 100 0.42 13.60 -6.58
CA ILE A 100 0.26 12.89 -7.87
C ILE A 100 -0.07 13.88 -8.99
N HIS A 101 -0.95 14.84 -8.72
CA HIS A 101 -1.31 15.84 -9.71
C HIS A 101 -0.09 16.70 -10.08
N ASN A 102 0.61 17.27 -9.11
CA ASN A 102 1.64 18.29 -9.40
C ASN A 102 2.99 17.69 -9.78
N GLU A 103 3.37 16.56 -9.19
CA GLU A 103 4.72 16.01 -9.30
C GLU A 103 4.79 14.80 -10.25
N VAL A 104 3.77 13.92 -10.25
CA VAL A 104 3.79 12.72 -11.10
C VAL A 104 3.34 13.01 -12.53
N PHE A 105 2.29 13.83 -12.70
CA PHE A 105 1.72 14.12 -14.04
C PHE A 105 2.20 15.41 -14.67
N HIS A 106 2.62 16.39 -13.87
CA HIS A 106 3.07 17.71 -14.36
C HIS A 106 4.57 17.97 -14.15
N GLY A 107 5.26 17.09 -13.42
CA GLY A 107 6.73 17.03 -13.37
C GLY A 107 7.37 16.45 -14.61
#